data_AF-C2XPV1-F1
#
_entry.id   AF-C2XPV1-F1
#
_cell.length_a   1.000
_cell.length_b   1.000
_cell.length_c   1.000
_cell.angle_alpha   90.00
_cell.angle_beta   90.00
_cell.angle_gamma   90.00
#
_symmetry.space_group_name_H-M   'P 1'
#
loop_
_entity.id
_entity.type
_entity.pdbx_description
1 polymer ?
#
loop_
_entity_poly.entity_id
_entity_poly.type
_entity_poly.pdbx_seq_one_letter_code
_entity_poly.pdbx_strand_id
1 'polypeptide(L)'
;MQDQVCTDWSITGAGTQIVYTNNITQEVYGSGYVKYDVGANPITVDFLVGATVVDTITVQPQSSGTFTVRYFTTVRITTTGTTVNQGEFCITVRYPIS
;
A
#
# COMPACT_ATOMS: atom_id res chain seq x y z
N MET A 1 21.19 6.61 6.27
CA MET A 1 19.73 6.69 6.48
C MET A 1 19.11 6.46 5.10
N GLN A 2 18.05 5.66 4.99
CA GLN A 2 17.35 5.47 3.72
C GLN A 2 16.01 6.19 3.81
N ASP A 3 15.65 6.94 2.78
CA ASP A 3 14.46 7.77 2.81
C ASP A 3 13.20 6.89 2.90
N GLN A 4 12.41 7.13 3.94
CA GLN A 4 11.07 6.59 4.07
C GLN A 4 10.10 7.70 3.68
N VAL A 5 9.21 7.39 2.75
CA VAL A 5 8.16 8.30 2.33
C VAL A 5 6.84 7.80 2.92
N CYS A 6 6.14 8.68 3.61
CA CYS A 6 4.84 8.42 4.22
C CYS A 6 3.78 9.30 3.60
N THR A 7 2.58 8.76 3.45
CA THR A 7 1.42 9.49 2.95
C THR A 7 0.15 9.00 3.66
N ASP A 8 -0.72 9.94 4.01
CA ASP A 8 -2.03 9.63 4.53
C ASP A 8 -2.94 9.11 3.41
N TRP A 9 -3.78 8.13 3.72
CA TRP A 9 -4.80 7.62 2.81
C TRP A 9 -6.18 7.67 3.45
N SER A 10 -7.21 7.86 2.62
CA SER A 10 -8.58 8.04 3.07
C SER A 10 -9.57 7.65 1.99
N ILE A 11 -10.39 6.64 2.27
CA ILE A 11 -11.47 6.16 1.39
C ILE A 11 -12.78 6.24 2.15
N THR A 12 -13.77 6.97 1.62
CA THR A 12 -15.13 7.02 2.19
C THR A 12 -16.03 6.04 1.44
N GLY A 13 -16.63 5.09 2.16
CA GLY A 13 -17.39 4.00 1.55
C GLY A 13 -16.49 2.96 0.88
N ALA A 14 -17.09 2.10 0.06
CA ALA A 14 -16.38 1.03 -0.62
C ALA A 14 -15.64 1.60 -1.84
N GLY A 15 -14.38 1.23 -2.01
CA GLY A 15 -13.57 1.76 -3.10
C GLY A 15 -12.11 1.39 -3.02
N THR A 16 -11.34 1.99 -3.90
CA THR A 16 -9.89 1.77 -4.01
C THR A 16 -9.14 3.09 -4.09
N GLN A 17 -7.96 3.15 -3.52
CA GLN A 17 -7.03 4.26 -3.64
C GLN A 17 -5.64 3.76 -4.00
N ILE A 18 -5.00 4.40 -4.99
CA ILE A 18 -3.60 4.17 -5.30
C ILE A 18 -2.76 5.05 -4.38
N VAL A 19 -1.87 4.44 -3.61
CA VAL A 19 -0.99 5.13 -2.63
C VAL A 19 0.47 5.19 -3.09
N TYR A 20 0.82 4.40 -4.09
CA TYR A 20 2.14 4.43 -4.69
C TYR A 20 2.07 4.04 -6.16
N THR A 21 2.82 4.74 -7.01
CA THR A 21 3.04 4.37 -8.41
C THR A 21 4.49 4.68 -8.77
N ASN A 22 5.14 3.70 -9.40
CA ASN A 22 6.44 3.86 -10.00
C ASN A 22 6.30 3.90 -11.53
N ASN A 23 6.72 5.01 -12.12
CA ASN A 23 6.69 5.22 -13.57
C ASN A 23 8.01 4.83 -14.26
N ILE A 24 8.99 4.33 -13.50
CA ILE A 24 10.26 3.83 -14.01
C ILE A 24 10.11 2.33 -14.23
N THR A 25 10.44 1.86 -15.43
CA THR A 25 10.40 0.44 -15.83
C THR A 25 11.57 -0.36 -15.25
N GLN A 26 11.86 -0.18 -13.96
CA GLN A 26 12.91 -0.91 -13.25
C GLN A 26 12.31 -1.81 -12.18
N GLU A 27 13.03 -2.86 -11.83
CA GLU A 27 12.66 -3.76 -10.75
C GLU A 27 12.81 -3.02 -9.42
N VAL A 28 11.68 -2.81 -8.75
CA VAL A 28 11.64 -2.11 -7.46
C VAL A 28 11.55 -3.11 -6.32
N TYR A 29 12.36 -2.88 -5.28
CA TYR A 29 12.19 -3.52 -3.98
C TYR A 29 11.60 -2.49 -3.01
N GLY A 30 10.48 -2.82 -2.38
CA GLY A 30 9.79 -1.94 -1.43
C GLY A 30 9.54 -2.64 -0.11
N SER A 31 9.90 -1.98 0.99
CA SER A 31 9.56 -2.43 2.34
C SER A 31 8.90 -1.30 3.11
N GLY A 32 7.93 -1.61 3.95
CA GLY A 32 7.19 -0.57 4.65
C GLY A 32 6.06 -1.12 5.51
N TYR A 33 5.13 -0.24 5.84
CA TYR A 33 3.94 -0.60 6.60
C TYR A 33 2.71 0.19 6.12
N VAL A 34 1.55 -0.38 6.40
CA VAL A 34 0.25 0.26 6.24
C VAL A 34 -0.44 0.25 7.58
N LYS A 35 -0.73 1.44 8.10
CA LYS A 35 -1.50 1.65 9.31
C LYS A 35 -2.94 1.91 8.93
N TYR A 36 -3.87 1.34 9.69
CA TYR A 36 -5.30 1.49 9.46
C TYR A 36 -5.96 1.96 10.76
N ASP A 37 -6.14 3.27 10.88
CA ASP A 37 -6.51 3.95 12.12
C ASP A 37 -8.02 4.08 12.30
N VAL A 38 -8.76 4.36 11.22
CA VAL A 38 -10.21 4.60 11.27
C VAL A 38 -10.87 3.64 10.31
N GLY A 39 -11.83 2.85 10.79
CA GLY A 39 -12.64 1.96 9.97
C GLY A 39 -13.09 0.73 10.75
N ALA A 40 -13.94 -0.10 10.16
CA ALA A 40 -14.56 -1.25 10.84
C ALA A 40 -14.38 -2.58 10.09
N ASN A 41 -14.09 -2.54 8.79
CA ASN A 41 -13.89 -3.73 7.96
C ASN A 41 -12.41 -3.85 7.58
N PRO A 42 -11.88 -5.08 7.42
CA PRO A 42 -10.54 -5.26 6.90
C PRO A 42 -10.35 -4.59 5.55
N ILE A 43 -9.14 -4.08 5.31
CA ILE A 43 -8.71 -3.59 4.00
C ILE A 43 -7.74 -4.58 3.37
N THR A 44 -7.67 -4.61 2.04
CA THR A 44 -6.60 -5.28 1.32
C THR A 44 -5.65 -4.25 0.72
N VAL A 45 -4.36 -4.58 0.73
CA VAL A 45 -3.32 -3.79 0.09
C VAL A 45 -2.69 -4.68 -0.97
N ASP A 46 -2.96 -4.35 -2.22
CA ASP A 46 -2.48 -5.08 -3.39
C ASP A 46 -1.22 -4.40 -3.93
N PHE A 47 -0.22 -5.21 -4.23
CA PHE A 47 0.98 -4.82 -4.97
C PHE A 47 0.81 -5.30 -6.41
N LEU A 48 0.92 -4.40 -7.39
CA LEU A 48 0.59 -4.71 -8.78
C LEU A 48 1.71 -4.41 -9.78
N VAL A 49 1.76 -5.20 -10.85
CA VAL A 49 2.49 -4.93 -12.09
C VAL A 49 1.46 -4.78 -13.22
N GLY A 50 1.25 -3.54 -13.68
CA GLY A 50 0.11 -3.24 -14.54
C GLY A 50 -1.21 -3.58 -13.83
N ALA A 51 -1.97 -4.53 -14.38
CA ALA A 51 -3.23 -5.02 -13.79
C ALA A 51 -3.06 -6.28 -12.93
N THR A 52 -1.88 -6.90 -12.91
CA THR A 52 -1.64 -8.17 -12.21
C THR A 52 -1.25 -7.91 -10.76
N VAL A 53 -1.95 -8.55 -9.82
CA VAL A 53 -1.57 -8.54 -8.40
C VAL A 53 -0.42 -9.53 -8.19
N VAL A 54 0.71 -9.04 -7.70
CA VAL A 54 1.91 -9.85 -7.39
C VAL A 54 1.99 -10.25 -5.92
N ASP A 55 1.43 -9.44 -5.03
CA ASP A 55 1.31 -9.74 -3.61
C ASP A 55 0.10 -9.01 -3.02
N THR A 56 -0.43 -9.52 -1.91
CA THR A 56 -1.54 -8.90 -1.20
C THR A 56 -1.38 -9.11 0.29
N ILE A 57 -1.68 -8.07 1.07
CA ILE A 57 -1.80 -8.18 2.52
C ILE A 57 -3.20 -7.72 2.95
N THR A 58 -3.69 -8.33 4.02
CA THR A 58 -4.92 -7.89 4.69
C THR A 58 -4.56 -7.17 5.99
N VAL A 59 -5.10 -5.97 6.19
CA VAL A 59 -4.89 -5.18 7.40
C VAL A 59 -6.21 -5.07 8.15
N GLN A 60 -6.21 -5.46 9.43
CA GLN A 60 -7.39 -5.37 10.29
C GLN A 60 -7.60 -3.93 10.76
N PRO A 61 -8.83 -3.50 11.07
CA PRO A 61 -9.08 -2.20 11.69
C PRO A 61 -8.22 -1.97 12.93
N GLN A 62 -7.77 -0.73 13.11
CA GLN A 62 -6.98 -0.29 14.28
C GLN A 62 -5.68 -1.10 14.44
N SER A 63 -5.09 -1.52 13.33
CA SER A 63 -3.84 -2.29 13.31
C SER A 63 -2.92 -1.81 12.19
N SER A 64 -1.73 -2.40 12.14
CA SER A 64 -0.75 -2.16 11.09
C SER A 64 -0.31 -3.47 10.45
N GLY A 65 -0.23 -3.49 9.13
CA GLY A 65 0.43 -4.56 8.38
C GLY A 65 1.80 -4.10 7.90
N THR A 66 2.81 -4.97 7.99
CA THR A 66 4.12 -4.73 7.37
C THR A 66 4.24 -5.51 6.07
N PHE A 67 5.06 -5.02 5.16
CA PHE A 67 5.29 -5.67 3.88
C PHE A 67 6.74 -5.58 3.44
N THR A 68 7.14 -6.54 2.62
CA THR A 68 8.42 -6.55 1.90
C THR A 68 8.20 -7.23 0.57
N VAL A 69 8.07 -6.43 -0.48
CA VAL A 69 7.64 -6.88 -1.81
C VAL A 69 8.66 -6.46 -2.85
N ARG A 70 8.83 -7.31 -3.86
CA ARG A 70 9.68 -7.06 -5.02
C ARG A 70 8.81 -7.05 -6.28
N TYR A 71 9.29 -6.42 -7.33
CA TYR A 71 8.65 -6.49 -8.65
C TYR A 71 7.22 -5.96 -8.64
N PHE A 72 7.01 -4.73 -8.14
CA PHE A 72 5.73 -4.04 -8.24
C PHE A 72 5.93 -2.63 -8.79
N THR A 73 4.90 -2.15 -9.46
CA THR A 73 4.82 -0.80 -10.03
C THR A 73 3.79 0.04 -9.29
N THR A 74 2.76 -0.57 -8.72
CA THR A 74 1.63 0.13 -8.09
C THR A 74 1.31 -0.51 -6.76
N VAL A 75 0.95 0.30 -5.76
CA VAL A 75 0.31 -0.17 -4.52
C VAL A 75 -1.07 0.44 -4.42
N ARG A 76 -2.07 -0.41 -4.22
CA ARG A 76 -3.48 -0.03 -4.13
C ARG A 76 -4.10 -0.57 -2.86
N ILE A 77 -4.76 0.32 -2.13
CA ILE A 77 -5.59 -0.05 -0.98
C ILE A 77 -7.03 -0.22 -1.47
N THR A 78 -7.68 -1.30 -1.06
CA THR A 78 -9.08 -1.60 -1.35
C THR A 78 -9.83 -1.80 -0.04
N THR A 79 -11.02 -1.21 0.05
CA THR A 79 -11.93 -1.39 1.19
C THR A 79 -13.35 -1.65 0.69
N THR A 80 -14.08 -2.48 1.43
CA THR A 80 -15.52 -2.68 1.28
C THR A 80 -16.33 -2.05 2.41
N GLY A 81 -15.67 -1.27 3.29
CA GLY A 81 -16.32 -0.57 4.39
C GLY A 81 -17.35 0.45 3.89
N THR A 82 -18.39 0.73 4.67
CA THR A 82 -19.45 1.68 4.29
C THR A 82 -19.24 3.08 4.86
N THR A 83 -18.28 3.23 5.78
CA THR A 83 -17.94 4.49 6.45
C THR A 83 -16.58 5.02 5.98
N VAL A 84 -16.06 6.03 6.66
CA VAL A 84 -14.70 6.53 6.45
C VAL A 84 -13.69 5.45 6.87
N ASN A 85 -12.71 5.18 5.99
CA ASN A 85 -11.58 4.29 6.21
C ASN A 85 -10.28 5.09 6.00
N GLN A 86 -9.40 5.19 7.00
CA GLN A 86 -8.23 6.06 6.96
C GLN A 86 -7.03 5.45 7.69
N GLY A 87 -5.84 5.89 7.30
CA GLY A 87 -4.60 5.62 8.00
C GLY A 87 -3.40 6.16 7.24
N GLU A 88 -2.25 5.53 7.46
CA GLU A 88 -0.97 5.97 6.92
C GLU A 88 -0.32 4.85 6.10
N PHE A 89 0.26 5.20 4.97
CA PHE A 89 1.07 4.31 4.15
C PHE A 89 2.50 4.82 4.13
N CYS A 90 3.46 3.99 4.55
CA CYS A 90 4.88 4.34 4.51
C CYS A 90 5.67 3.29 3.73
N ILE A 91 6.57 3.75 2.88
CA ILE A 91 7.42 2.90 2.05
C ILE A 91 8.85 3.41 1.98
N THR A 92 9.78 2.46 2.02
CA THR A 92 11.18 2.64 1.67
C THR A 92 11.46 1.86 0.40
N VAL A 93 11.80 2.58 -0.66
CA VAL A 93 12.05 2.01 -1.98
C VAL A 93 13.55 1.84 -2.20
N ARG A 94 13.96 0.69 -2.74
CA ARG A 94 15.33 0.39 -3.14
C ARG A 94 15.36 0.09 -4.63
N TYR A 95 16.22 0.82 -5.33
CA TYR A 95 16.54 0.58 -6.74
C TYR A 95 17.87 -0.17 -6.82
N PRO A 96 18.00 -1.22 -7.63
CA PRO A 96 19.31 -1.78 -7.94
C PRO A 96 20.15 -0.72 -8.66
N ILE A 97 21.35 -0.47 -8.14
CA ILE A 97 22.34 0.36 -8.83
C ILE A 97 23.17 -0.63 -9.67
N SER A 98 22.99 -0.60 -10.98
CA SER A 98 23.80 -1.33 -11.96
C SER A 98 24.86 -0.41 -12.57
#